data_AF-A0A3B0SE67-F1
#
_entry.id   AF-A0A3B0SE67-F1
#
_cell.length_a   1.000
_cell.length_b   1.000
_cell.length_c   1.000
_cell.angle_alpha   90.00
_cell.angle_beta   90.00
_cell.angle_gamma   90.00
#
_symmetry.space_group_name_H-M   'P 1'
#
loop_
_entity.id
_entity.type
_entity.pdbx_description
1 polymer ?
#
loop_
_entity_poly.entity_id
_entity_poly.type
_entity_poly.pdbx_seq_one_letter_code
_entity_poly.pdbx_strand_id
1 'polypeptide(L)'
;VGLHERAGKMVAAQFLRNFISGLPCRIHTILTDNGIRFTSRKQDTTAFEHIFDRVCRENEIGHRLTKIAHPWTNGQVERMNRTLQGGNGETLSL
;
A
#
# COMPACT_ATOMS: atom_id res chain seq x y z
N VAL A 1 9.08 9.69 -11.19
CA VAL A 1 8.85 9.46 -9.74
C VAL A 1 9.75 8.28 -9.38
N GLY A 2 10.75 8.46 -8.52
CA GLY A 2 11.91 7.54 -8.45
C GLY A 2 11.56 6.11 -8.06
N LEU A 3 12.00 5.16 -8.90
CA LEU A 3 11.94 3.71 -8.70
C LEU A 3 12.86 3.31 -7.54
N HIS A 4 12.30 2.90 -6.40
CA HIS A 4 13.08 2.24 -5.36
C HIS A 4 13.21 0.74 -5.69
N GLU A 5 14.39 0.33 -6.16
CA GLU A 5 14.79 -1.07 -6.44
C GLU A 5 14.62 -2.04 -5.25
N ARG A 6 14.25 -1.53 -4.07
CA ARG A 6 13.76 -2.31 -2.94
C ARG A 6 12.52 -1.62 -2.36
N ALA A 7 11.34 -2.08 -2.76
CA ALA A 7 10.09 -1.64 -2.15
C ALA A 7 10.03 -2.12 -0.69
N GLY A 8 10.54 -1.31 0.24
CA GLY A 8 10.46 -1.54 1.68
C GLY A 8 9.28 -0.81 2.32
N LYS A 9 9.00 -1.10 3.59
CA LYS A 9 7.91 -0.47 4.38
C LYS A 9 7.91 1.07 4.34
N MET A 10 9.09 1.69 4.25
CA MET A 10 9.23 3.15 4.15
C MET A 10 8.73 3.70 2.81
N VAL A 11 9.00 2.98 1.73
CA VAL A 11 8.54 3.36 0.37
C VAL A 11 7.02 3.26 0.31
N ALA A 12 6.44 2.19 0.87
CA ALA A 12 4.98 2.02 0.94
C ALA A 12 4.31 3.15 1.75
N ALA A 13 4.87 3.52 2.90
CA ALA A 13 4.37 4.63 3.71
C ALA A 13 4.48 5.99 2.98
N GLN A 14 5.61 6.24 2.29
CA GLN A 14 5.78 7.49 1.54
C GLN A 14 4.84 7.58 0.34
N PHE A 15 4.63 6.48 -0.37
CA PHE A 15 3.64 6.39 -1.43
C PHE A 15 2.25 6.76 -0.90
N LEU A 16 1.84 6.18 0.22
CA LEU A 16 0.54 6.47 0.84
C LEU A 16 0.38 7.95 1.19
N ARG A 17 1.41 8.59 1.76
CA ARG A 17 1.37 10.04 2.04
C ARG A 17 1.13 10.87 0.79
N ASN A 18 1.90 10.59 -0.27
CA ASN A 18 1.76 11.29 -1.54
C ASN A 18 0.38 11.06 -2.16
N PHE A 19 -0.13 9.82 -2.05
CA PHE A 19 -1.44 9.45 -2.56
C PHE A 19 -2.57 10.19 -1.84
N ILE A 20 -2.54 10.25 -0.51
CA ILE A 20 -3.50 11.02 0.29
C ILE A 20 -3.45 12.51 -0.10
N SER A 21 -2.26 13.09 -0.25
CA SER A 21 -2.12 14.51 -0.62
C SER A 21 -2.61 14.85 -2.04
N GLY A 22 -2.60 13.87 -2.94
CA GLY A 22 -2.95 14.07 -4.35
C GLY A 22 -4.43 13.89 -4.66
N LEU A 23 -5.23 13.37 -3.73
CA LEU A 23 -6.64 13.10 -3.95
C LEU A 23 -7.52 14.22 -3.41
N PRO A 24 -8.53 14.69 -4.17
CA PRO A 24 -9.49 15.69 -3.70
C PRO A 24 -10.55 15.09 -2.77
N CYS A 25 -10.38 13.84 -2.32
CA CYS A 25 -11.36 13.10 -1.53
C CYS A 25 -10.74 12.46 -0.29
N ARG A 26 -11.57 12.25 0.73
CA ARG A 26 -11.18 11.58 1.96
C ARG A 26 -11.22 10.06 1.78
N ILE A 27 -10.07 9.41 1.95
CA ILE A 27 -9.99 7.96 2.03
C ILE A 27 -10.50 7.51 3.40
N HIS A 28 -11.38 6.52 3.44
CA HIS A 28 -11.91 5.96 4.69
C HIS A 28 -11.24 4.64 5.06
N THR A 29 -10.86 3.84 4.05
CA THR A 29 -10.27 2.52 4.27
C THR A 29 -9.31 2.17 3.14
N ILE A 30 -8.18 1.57 3.48
CA ILE A 30 -7.22 0.99 2.55
C ILE A 30 -7.15 -0.52 2.78
N LEU A 31 -7.12 -1.27 1.68
CA LEU A 31 -7.02 -2.71 1.66
C LEU A 31 -5.69 -3.12 1.03
N THR A 32 -4.83 -3.82 1.76
CA THR A 32 -3.52 -4.31 1.27
C THR A 32 -3.41 -5.83 1.39
N ASP A 33 -2.39 -6.44 0.79
CA ASP A 33 -2.06 -7.84 1.07
C ASP A 33 -1.34 -8.00 2.43
N ASN A 34 -1.10 -9.25 2.84
CA ASN A 34 -0.37 -9.56 4.09
C ASN A 34 1.16 -9.43 3.92
N GLY A 35 1.62 -8.69 2.91
CA GLY A 35 3.03 -8.54 2.59
C GLY A 35 3.79 -7.73 3.64
N ILE A 36 5.07 -8.06 3.81
CA ILE A 36 5.97 -7.41 4.79
C ILE A 36 6.19 -5.89 4.56
N ARG A 37 5.67 -5.37 3.45
CA ARG A 37 5.68 -3.95 3.10
C ARG A 37 4.56 -3.18 3.81
N PHE A 38 3.50 -3.86 4.21
CA PHE A 38 2.29 -3.28 4.83
C PHE A 38 2.06 -3.77 6.26
N THR A 39 2.61 -4.93 6.62
CA THR A 39 2.46 -5.52 7.96
C THR A 39 3.78 -6.06 8.52
N SER A 40 3.95 -6.00 9.84
CA SER A 40 5.06 -6.65 10.54
C SER A 40 4.89 -8.17 10.55
N ARG A 41 5.98 -8.93 10.55
CA ARG A 41 5.87 -10.39 10.66
C ARG A 41 5.46 -10.76 12.07
N LYS A 42 4.73 -11.86 12.26
CA LYS A 42 4.33 -12.35 13.61
C LYS A 42 5.52 -12.61 14.54
N GLN A 43 6.69 -12.91 13.98
CA GLN A 43 7.95 -13.11 14.72
C GLN A 43 8.61 -11.81 15.18
N ASP A 44 8.18 -10.66 14.64
CA ASP A 44 8.68 -9.34 15.02
C ASP A 44 7.92 -8.85 16.27
N THR A 45 8.00 -9.61 17.37
CA THR A 45 7.22 -9.42 18.60
C THR A 45 7.56 -8.13 19.37
N THR A 46 8.70 -7.51 19.04
CA THR A 46 9.16 -6.24 19.60
C THR A 46 9.00 -5.07 18.62
N ALA A 47 8.39 -5.29 17.45
CA ALA A 47 8.22 -4.22 16.48
C ALA A 47 7.19 -3.19 16.99
N PHE A 48 7.64 -1.94 17.07
CA PHE A 48 6.76 -0.77 17.12
C PHE A 48 5.72 -0.82 15.99
N GLU A 49 4.61 -0.07 16.16
CA GLU A 49 3.56 0.11 15.15
C GLU A 49 4.17 0.20 13.74
N HIS A 50 3.68 -0.63 12.82
CA HIS A 50 4.21 -0.67 11.46
C HIS A 50 4.00 0.72 10.81
N ILE A 51 5.01 1.24 10.11
CA ILE A 51 4.98 2.63 9.63
C ILE A 51 3.78 2.90 8.69
N PHE A 52 3.31 1.87 7.97
CA PHE A 52 2.11 1.97 7.15
C PHE A 52 0.85 2.13 8.00
N ASP A 53 0.69 1.33 9.07
CA ASP A 53 -0.41 1.46 10.03
C ASP A 53 -0.41 2.82 10.70
N ARG A 54 0.78 3.32 11.07
CA ARG A 54 0.94 4.66 11.65
C ARG A 54 0.42 5.75 10.73
N VAL A 55 0.79 5.73 9.45
CA VAL A 55 0.31 6.72 8.47
C VAL A 55 -1.21 6.62 8.29
N CYS A 56 -1.77 5.41 8.24
CA CYS A 56 -3.21 5.22 8.19
C CYS A 56 -3.90 5.84 9.42
N ARG A 57 -3.40 5.57 10.64
CA ARG A 57 -3.94 6.10 11.89
C ARG A 57 -3.87 7.62 11.96
N GLU A 58 -2.74 8.22 11.58
CA GLU A 58 -2.55 9.68 11.56
C GLU A 58 -3.52 10.40 10.60
N ASN A 59 -4.04 9.69 9.59
CA ASN A 59 -4.98 10.23 8.61
C ASN A 59 -6.43 9.72 8.80
N GLU A 60 -6.72 9.06 9.93
CA GLU A 60 -8.03 8.47 10.24
C GLU A 60 -8.53 7.49 9.17
N ILE A 61 -7.60 6.74 8.57
CA ILE A 61 -7.86 5.72 7.55
C ILE A 61 -7.84 4.34 8.20
N GLY A 62 -8.91 3.57 8.02
CA GLY A 62 -8.91 2.16 8.41
C GLY A 62 -7.97 1.33 7.53
N HIS A 63 -7.01 0.62 8.11
CA HIS A 63 -6.19 -0.34 7.36
C HIS A 63 -6.76 -1.76 7.51
N ARG A 64 -7.00 -2.44 6.39
CA ARG A 64 -7.48 -3.83 6.35
C ARG A 64 -6.57 -4.66 5.47
N LEU A 65 -6.39 -5.92 5.84
CA LEU A 65 -5.66 -6.89 5.04
C LEU A 65 -6.64 -7.74 4.23
N THR A 66 -6.29 -8.05 2.99
CA THR A 66 -7.04 -8.98 2.16
C THR A 66 -7.00 -10.38 2.80
N LYS A 67 -8.07 -11.14 2.59
CA LYS A 67 -8.01 -12.59 2.78
C LYS A 67 -7.04 -13.15 1.74
N ILE A 68 -6.21 -14.10 2.17
CA ILE A 68 -5.29 -14.83 1.29
C ILE A 68 -6.08 -15.42 0.12
N ALA A 69 -5.58 -15.22 -1.10
CA ALA A 69 -6.16 -15.72 -2.35
C ALA A 69 -7.61 -15.25 -2.61
N HIS A 70 -7.82 -13.93 -2.74
CA HIS A 70 -9.07 -13.39 -3.29
C HIS A 70 -8.88 -12.93 -4.75
N PRO A 71 -9.16 -13.78 -5.76
CA PRO A 71 -8.82 -13.53 -7.16
C PRO A 71 -9.41 -12.23 -7.71
N TRP A 72 -10.59 -11.87 -7.21
CA TRP A 72 -11.28 -10.66 -7.64
C TRP A 72 -10.59 -9.37 -7.17
N THR A 73 -10.04 -9.33 -5.95
CA THR A 73 -9.37 -8.13 -5.44
C THR A 73 -8.01 -7.94 -6.09
N ASN A 74 -7.27 -9.04 -6.28
CA ASN A 74 -6.00 -9.02 -7.01
C ASN A 74 -6.21 -8.61 -8.47
N GLY A 75 -7.25 -9.13 -9.13
CA GLY A 75 -7.58 -8.76 -10.50
C GLY A 75 -7.94 -7.28 -10.68
N GLN A 76 -8.57 -6.63 -9.68
CA GLN A 76 -8.84 -5.19 -9.71
C GLN A 76 -7.54 -4.37 -9.61
N VAL A 77 -6.67 -4.73 -8.66
CA VAL A 77 -5.36 -4.06 -8.48
C VAL A 77 -4.50 -4.23 -9.74
N GLU A 78 -4.43 -5.44 -10.29
CA GLU A 78 -3.67 -5.72 -11.51
C GLU A 78 -4.21 -4.95 -12.72
N ARG A 79 -5.53 -4.79 -12.86
CA ARG A 79 -6.14 -3.99 -13.93
C ARG A 79 -5.78 -2.51 -13.77
N MET A 80 -5.89 -1.97 -12.56
CA MET A 80 -5.53 -0.58 -12.28
C MET A 80 -4.05 -0.32 -12.56
N ASN A 81 -3.17 -1.22 -12.11
CA ASN A 81 -1.73 -1.14 -12.40
C ASN A 81 -1.47 -1.18 -13.91
N ARG A 82 -2.20 -2.00 -14.69
CA ARG A 82 -2.08 -2.03 -16.16
C ARG A 82 -2.48 -0.71 -16.81
N THR A 83 -3.57 -0.10 -16.35
CA THR A 83 -4.02 1.21 -16.85
C THR A 83 -3.00 2.31 -16.56
N LEU A 84 -2.38 2.27 -15.39
CA LEU A 84 -1.32 3.23 -15.01
C LEU A 84 -0.02 3.00 -15.79
N GLN A 85 0.34 1.74 -16.06
CA GLN A 85 1.55 1.38 -16.81
C GLN A 85 1.44 1.63 -18.33
N GLY A 86 0.23 1.65 -18.89
CA GLY A 86 0.01 1.92 -20.32
C GLY A 86 0.28 3.36 -20.77
N GLY A 87 0.51 4.29 -19.84
CA GLY A 87 0.72 5.72 -20.11
C GLY A 87 2.17 6.21 -20.11
N ASN A 88 3.10 5.51 -19.44
CA ASN A 88 4.56 5.68 -19.50
C ASN A 88 5.18 4.61 -18.59
N GLY A 89 6.16 3.87 -19.10
CA GLY A 89 6.71 2.67 -18.47
C GLY A 89 7.54 2.89 -17.21
N GLU A 90 6.90 3.13 -16.07
CA GLU A 90 7.49 2.94 -14.74
C GLU A 90 6.59 2.03 -13.89
N THR A 91 7.17 0.96 -13.37
CA THR A 91 6.48 -0.11 -12.63
C THR A 91 5.79 0.40 -11.36
N LEU A 92 4.47 0.20 -11.27
CA LEU A 92 3.71 0.31 -10.02
C LEU A 92 3.35 -1.09 -9.54
N SER A 93 3.88 -1.47 -8.38
CA SER A 93 3.51 -2.67 -7.64
C SER A 93 2.95 -2.24 -6.28
N LEU A 94 1.66 -2.50 -6.05
CA LEU A 94 1.08 -2.49 -4.70
C LEU A 94 1.43 -3.84 -4.07
#